data_AF-A0A5J6PZ35-F1
#
_entry.id   AF-A0A5J6PZ35-F1
#
_cell.length_a   1.000
_cell.length_b   1.000
_cell.length_c   1.000
_cell.angle_alpha   90.00
_cell.angle_beta   90.00
_cell.angle_gamma   90.00
#
_symmetry.space_group_name_H-M   'P 1'
#
loop_
_entity.id
_entity.type
_entity.pdbx_description
1 polymer ?
#
loop_
_entity_poly.entity_id
_entity_poly.type
_entity_poly.pdbx_seq_one_letter_code
_entity_poly.pdbx_strand_id
1 'polypeptide(L)'
;MTVLRSSLLACVSLALLLPGGTGGSAMAMERDGEANLFRGGVVMELCRVGFDAAMAEAGKTPPAGMADWTCSCFLTEVRDGQSLAGAERHCRSLASRRYSL
;
A
#
# COMPACT_ATOMS: atom_id res chain seq x y z
N MET A 1 -17.73 19.15 48.69
CA MET A 1 -17.46 17.90 47.92
C MET A 1 -17.70 18.22 46.45
N THR A 2 -16.73 18.85 45.80
CA THR A 2 -16.94 19.71 44.61
C THR A 2 -15.98 19.33 43.47
N VAL A 3 -15.42 18.11 43.51
CA VAL A 3 -14.33 17.69 42.61
C VAL A 3 -14.83 16.95 41.36
N LEU A 4 -16.09 16.48 41.34
CA LEU A 4 -16.60 15.64 40.25
C LEU A 4 -17.11 16.43 39.02
N ARG A 5 -17.30 17.75 39.13
CA ARG A 5 -17.73 18.60 37.99
C ARG A 5 -16.57 19.20 37.20
N SER A 6 -15.38 19.36 37.80
CA SER A 6 -14.21 19.95 37.11
C SER A 6 -13.55 19.00 36.12
N SER A 7 -13.62 17.68 36.31
CA SER A 7 -13.02 16.72 35.36
C SER A 7 -13.79 16.59 34.04
N LEU A 8 -15.09 16.88 34.01
CA LEU A 8 -15.87 16.82 32.76
C LEU A 8 -15.70 18.06 31.88
N LEU A 9 -15.39 19.23 32.45
CA LEU A 9 -15.24 20.45 31.67
C LEU A 9 -13.89 20.55 30.93
N ALA A 10 -12.86 19.82 31.37
CA ALA A 10 -11.56 19.82 30.70
C ALA A 10 -11.58 19.09 29.34
N CYS A 11 -12.42 18.05 29.18
CA CYS A 11 -12.49 17.30 27.92
C CYS A 11 -13.30 18.02 26.83
N VAL A 12 -14.26 18.87 27.20
CA VAL A 12 -15.16 19.51 26.22
C VAL A 12 -14.50 20.68 25.49
N SER A 13 -13.61 21.42 26.15
CA SER A 13 -13.02 22.63 25.57
C SER A 13 -11.94 22.36 24.52
N LEU A 14 -11.32 21.17 24.49
CA LEU A 14 -10.30 20.85 23.48
C LEU A 14 -10.91 20.34 22.15
N ALA A 15 -12.22 20.05 22.13
CA ALA A 15 -12.91 19.52 20.94
C ALA A 15 -13.50 20.60 20.02
N LEU A 16 -13.48 21.88 20.41
CA LEU A 16 -14.22 22.96 19.72
C LEU A 16 -13.33 23.94 18.92
N LEU A 17 -12.02 23.71 18.81
CA LEU A 17 -11.13 24.51 17.95
C LEU A 17 -10.59 23.76 16.71
N LEU A 18 -11.06 22.54 16.42
CA LEU A 18 -10.73 21.85 15.18
C LEU A 18 -11.83 22.14 14.14
N PRO A 19 -11.53 22.79 13.01
CA PRO A 19 -12.49 22.95 11.92
C PRO A 19 -12.94 21.55 11.44
N GLY A 20 -14.25 21.40 11.26
CA GLY A 20 -14.92 20.11 11.10
C GLY A 20 -14.37 19.21 10.01
N GLY A 21 -14.06 17.96 10.40
CA GLY A 21 -13.97 16.81 9.52
C GLY A 21 -15.13 15.87 9.79
N THR A 22 -16.21 15.98 9.02
CA THR A 22 -17.29 15.00 9.02
C THR A 22 -16.85 13.75 8.26
N GLY A 23 -16.75 12.61 8.96
CA GLY A 23 -17.13 11.31 8.42
C GLY A 23 -16.08 10.56 7.60
N GLY A 24 -15.66 9.41 8.14
CA GLY A 24 -15.02 8.33 7.38
C GLY A 24 -13.82 7.75 8.12
N SER A 25 -14.04 6.68 8.88
CA SER A 25 -12.97 5.76 9.27
C SER A 25 -12.45 5.04 8.01
N ALA A 26 -11.69 5.76 7.18
CA ALA A 26 -10.73 5.16 6.29
C ALA A 26 -9.42 5.14 7.07
N MET A 27 -8.92 3.94 7.35
CA MET A 27 -7.52 3.75 7.72
C MET A 27 -6.69 4.23 6.52
N ALA A 28 -6.33 5.51 6.49
CA ALA A 28 -5.33 6.02 5.58
C ALA A 28 -4.02 5.38 6.01
N MET A 29 -3.67 4.28 5.36
CA MET A 29 -2.30 3.79 5.35
C MET A 29 -1.49 4.88 4.66
N GLU A 30 -0.80 5.69 5.46
CA GLU A 30 0.10 6.74 5.01
C GLU A 30 1.17 6.10 4.11
N ARG A 31 1.05 6.35 2.81
CA ARG A 31 1.94 5.84 1.77
C ARG A 31 3.07 6.84 1.54
N ASP A 32 3.71 7.28 2.61
CA ASP A 32 4.81 8.25 2.56
C ASP A 32 6.16 7.55 2.52
N GLY A 33 6.50 7.06 1.33
CA GLY A 33 7.85 6.64 0.97
C GLY A 33 8.32 7.18 -0.39
N GLU A 34 7.55 8.04 -1.06
CA GLU A 34 7.66 8.24 -2.51
C GLU A 34 8.87 9.03 -3.03
N ALA A 35 9.71 9.64 -2.18
CA ALA A 35 10.80 10.49 -2.68
C ALA A 35 12.16 9.78 -2.91
N ASN A 36 12.41 8.60 -2.31
CA ASN A 36 13.67 7.84 -2.50
C ASN A 36 13.47 6.42 -3.06
N LEU A 37 12.23 5.98 -3.21
CA LEU A 37 11.89 4.64 -3.67
C LEU A 37 12.43 4.35 -5.08
N PHE A 38 12.36 5.31 -6.00
CA PHE A 38 12.72 5.15 -7.41
C PHE A 38 14.20 4.88 -7.72
N ARG A 39 15.07 4.79 -6.70
CA ARG A 39 16.39 4.16 -6.89
C ARG A 39 16.14 2.66 -7.09
N GLY A 40 15.99 2.24 -8.35
CA GLY A 40 15.33 1.00 -8.81
C GLY A 40 15.63 -0.33 -8.10
N GLY A 41 16.66 -0.42 -7.25
CA GLY A 41 16.86 -1.54 -6.34
C GLY A 41 15.85 -1.65 -5.20
N VAL A 42 15.40 -0.52 -4.61
CA VAL A 42 14.47 -0.54 -3.47
C VAL A 42 13.04 -0.82 -3.93
N VAL A 43 12.60 -0.27 -5.07
CA VAL A 43 11.28 -0.60 -5.64
C VAL A 43 11.19 -2.07 -6.03
N MET A 44 12.27 -2.63 -6.60
CA MET A 44 12.30 -4.05 -6.95
C MET A 44 12.09 -4.94 -5.72
N GLU A 45 12.79 -4.64 -4.63
CA GLU A 45 12.68 -5.42 -3.40
C GLU A 45 11.28 -5.32 -2.79
N LEU A 46 10.70 -4.11 -2.73
CA LEU A 46 9.33 -3.92 -2.24
C LEU A 46 8.30 -4.62 -3.12
N CYS A 47 8.51 -4.62 -4.44
CA CYS A 47 7.65 -5.36 -5.34
C CYS A 47 7.70 -6.85 -5.04
N ARG A 48 8.89 -7.43 -4.82
CA ARG A 48 9.02 -8.85 -4.44
C ARG A 48 8.33 -9.16 -3.12
N VAL A 49 8.52 -8.31 -2.11
CA VAL A 49 7.86 -8.47 -0.80
C VAL A 49 6.34 -8.42 -0.94
N GLY A 50 5.80 -7.45 -1.68
CA GLY A 50 4.37 -7.36 -1.94
C GLY A 50 3.83 -8.53 -2.75
N PHE A 51 4.61 -9.02 -3.73
CA PHE A 51 4.28 -10.19 -4.52
C PHE A 51 4.20 -11.45 -3.66
N ASP A 52 5.20 -11.70 -2.81
CA ASP A 52 5.25 -12.86 -1.93
C ASP A 52 4.11 -12.82 -0.90
N ALA A 53 3.78 -11.64 -0.37
CA ALA A 53 2.65 -11.44 0.53
C ALA A 53 1.32 -11.80 -0.16
N ALA A 54 1.09 -11.34 -1.38
CA ALA A 54 -0.13 -11.64 -2.15
C ALA A 54 -0.25 -13.14 -2.47
N MET A 55 0.88 -13.80 -2.77
CA MET A 55 0.90 -15.24 -3.02
C MET A 55 0.62 -16.05 -1.74
N ALA A 56 1.20 -15.63 -0.61
CA ALA A 56 0.93 -16.23 0.69
C ALA A 56 -0.54 -16.06 1.11
N GLU A 57 -1.12 -14.88 0.90
CA GLU A 57 -2.55 -14.63 1.12
C GLU A 57 -3.43 -15.54 0.26
N ALA A 58 -3.02 -15.79 -0.98
CA ALA A 58 -3.69 -16.71 -1.89
C ALA A 58 -3.43 -18.21 -1.59
N GLY A 59 -2.61 -18.53 -0.59
CA GLY A 59 -2.20 -19.90 -0.28
C GLY A 59 -1.41 -20.58 -1.40
N LYS A 60 -0.75 -19.79 -2.27
CA LYS A 60 0.04 -20.27 -3.40
C LYS A 60 1.52 -20.07 -3.16
N THR A 61 2.33 -21.04 -3.56
CA THR A 61 3.79 -20.89 -3.63
C THR A 61 4.18 -20.54 -5.06
N PRO A 62 4.76 -19.36 -5.31
CA PRO A 62 5.19 -18.98 -6.66
C PRO A 62 6.36 -19.85 -7.12
N PRO A 63 6.40 -20.25 -8.41
CA PRO A 63 7.57 -20.91 -8.98
C PRO A 63 8.78 -19.96 -9.03
N ALA A 64 9.98 -20.55 -9.08
CA ALA A 64 11.23 -19.80 -9.09
C ALA A 64 11.28 -18.76 -10.23
N GLY A 65 11.73 -17.55 -9.89
CA GLY A 65 11.87 -16.43 -10.83
C GLY A 65 10.57 -15.72 -11.21
N MET A 66 9.40 -16.14 -10.69
CA MET A 66 8.13 -15.47 -10.98
C MET A 66 8.07 -14.05 -10.39
N ALA A 67 8.50 -13.87 -9.14
CA ALA A 67 8.54 -12.56 -8.49
C ALA A 67 9.44 -11.59 -9.28
N ASP A 68 10.66 -12.03 -9.63
CA ASP A 68 11.63 -11.25 -10.40
C ASP A 68 11.09 -10.79 -11.75
N TRP A 69 10.51 -11.73 -12.49
CA TRP A 69 9.98 -11.45 -13.80
C TRP A 69 8.79 -10.48 -13.72
N THR A 70 7.87 -10.72 -12.79
CA THR A 70 6.67 -9.90 -12.60
C THR A 70 7.03 -8.49 -12.16
N CYS A 71 7.99 -8.34 -11.24
CA CYS A 71 8.46 -7.05 -10.76
C CYS A 71 9.28 -6.29 -11.80
N SER A 72 10.08 -6.97 -12.62
CA SER A 72 10.76 -6.33 -13.76
C SER A 72 9.77 -5.81 -14.80
N CYS A 73 8.71 -6.56 -15.08
CA CYS A 73 7.60 -6.12 -15.93
C CYS A 73 6.95 -4.85 -15.33
N PHE A 74 6.59 -4.88 -14.05
CA PHE A 74 5.92 -3.75 -13.40
C PHE A 74 6.74 -2.46 -13.47
N LEU A 75 8.03 -2.53 -13.16
CA LEU A 75 8.93 -1.37 -13.23
C LEU A 75 9.07 -0.83 -14.65
N THR A 76 9.04 -1.72 -15.65
CA THR A 76 9.08 -1.33 -17.07
C THR A 76 7.82 -0.57 -17.44
N GLU A 77 6.64 -1.11 -17.16
CA GLU A 77 5.36 -0.45 -17.47
C GLU A 77 5.23 0.92 -16.78
N VAL A 78 5.59 1.01 -15.50
CA VAL A 78 5.53 2.28 -14.75
C VAL A 78 6.51 3.31 -15.32
N ARG A 79 7.73 2.89 -15.67
CA ARG A 79 8.70 3.76 -16.37
C ARG A 79 8.16 4.23 -17.71
N ASP A 80 7.43 3.39 -18.41
CA ASP A 80 6.88 3.66 -19.74
C ASP A 80 5.54 4.46 -19.66
N GLY A 81 5.14 4.88 -18.46
CA GLY A 81 4.02 5.80 -18.22
C GLY A 81 2.69 5.13 -17.91
N GLN A 82 2.64 3.81 -17.70
CA GLN A 82 1.45 3.16 -17.17
C GLN A 82 1.15 3.62 -15.74
N SER A 83 -0.14 3.72 -15.44
CA SER A 83 -0.59 3.83 -14.06
C SER A 83 -0.17 2.60 -13.25
N LEU A 84 0.09 2.75 -11.95
CA LEU A 84 0.46 1.63 -11.08
C LEU A 84 -0.54 0.47 -11.16
N ALA A 85 -1.85 0.78 -11.10
CA ALA A 85 -2.90 -0.23 -11.23
C ALA A 85 -2.99 -0.86 -12.64
N GLY A 86 -2.64 -0.09 -13.68
CA GLY A 86 -2.54 -0.58 -15.06
C GLY A 86 -1.38 -1.56 -15.22
N ALA A 87 -0.19 -1.17 -14.79
CA ALA A 87 1.02 -1.99 -14.78
C ALA A 87 0.83 -3.29 -13.99
N GLU A 88 0.25 -3.22 -12.79
CA GLU A 88 -0.04 -4.39 -11.96
C GLU A 88 -0.94 -5.40 -12.69
N ARG A 89 -2.09 -4.94 -13.21
CA ARG A 89 -3.02 -5.82 -13.94
C ARG A 89 -2.40 -6.42 -15.18
N HIS A 90 -1.64 -5.61 -15.93
CA HIS A 90 -0.98 -6.05 -17.16
C HIS A 90 0.05 -7.14 -16.86
N CYS A 91 1.00 -6.87 -15.97
CA CYS A 91 2.07 -7.79 -15.62
C CYS A 91 1.57 -9.05 -14.92
N ARG A 92 0.52 -8.95 -14.08
CA ARG A 92 -0.14 -10.12 -13.48
C ARG A 92 -0.78 -11.03 -14.54
N SER A 93 -1.45 -10.45 -15.53
CA SER A 93 -2.04 -11.21 -16.65
C SER A 93 -0.98 -11.90 -17.51
N LEU A 94 0.15 -11.24 -17.73
CA LEU A 94 1.27 -11.87 -18.43
C LEU A 94 1.93 -12.98 -17.60
N ALA A 95 2.07 -12.78 -16.28
CA ALA A 95 2.63 -13.78 -15.37
C ALA A 95 1.75 -15.04 -15.34
N SER A 96 0.42 -14.92 -15.25
CA SER A 96 -0.47 -16.09 -15.26
C SER A 96 -0.36 -16.89 -16.56
N ARG A 97 -0.21 -16.22 -17.70
CA ARG A 97 0.03 -16.88 -18.99
C ARG A 97 1.40 -17.54 -19.07
N ARG A 98 2.44 -16.86 -18.57
CA ARG A 98 3.83 -17.34 -18.64
C ARG A 98 4.07 -18.58 -17.75
N TYR A 99 3.40 -18.64 -16.61
CA TYR A 99 3.60 -19.68 -15.62
C TYR A 99 2.39 -20.61 -15.44
N SER A 100 1.36 -20.46 -16.28
CA SER A 100 0.16 -21.30 -16.31
C SER A 100 -0.57 -21.40 -14.96
N LEU A 101 -0.82 -20.24 -14.32
CA LEU A 101 -1.48 -20.12 -13.00
C LEU A 101 -2.96 -19.75 -13.05
#